data_AF-A0A353ZYQ2-F1
#
_entry.id   AF-A0A353ZYQ2-F1
#
_cell.length_a   1.000
_cell.length_b   1.000
_cell.length_c   1.000
_cell.angle_alpha   90.00
_cell.angle_beta   90.00
_cell.angle_gamma   90.00
#
_symmetry.space_group_name_H-M   'P 1'
#
loop_
_entity.id
_entity.type
_entity.pdbx_description
1 polymer ?
#
loop_
_entity_poly.entity_id
_entity_poly.type
_entity_poly.pdbx_seq_one_letter_code
_entity_poly.pdbx_strand_id
1 'polypeptide(L)'
;MYQTLGSQDKAIDMFTKAVKADPQNAYAYYQLGLMYKEKGAFDSAEHVYRKLLDMFPDHPHANYDLGYVYREKKEYDKAMAQYQKALTIDPDNAYVHYDLGFIYKEKGLYEEALSEYRKVLETDPAHRYALWDIAGVYEKMGKKDMADAQLRHYHEMTDCSFRRFWNCMD
;
A
#
# COMPACT_ATOMS: atom_id res chain seq x y z
N MET A 1 -18.05 -7.02 16.08
CA MET A 1 -18.05 -7.54 14.69
C MET A 1 -19.37 -7.34 13.95
N TYR A 2 -20.55 -7.65 14.51
CA TYR A 2 -21.82 -7.44 13.79
C TYR A 2 -22.20 -5.96 13.57
N GLN A 3 -21.88 -5.06 14.51
CA GLN A 3 -22.18 -3.63 14.37
C GLN A 3 -21.36 -2.94 13.26
N THR A 4 -20.11 -3.33 13.06
CA THR A 4 -19.25 -2.78 12.00
C THR A 4 -19.71 -3.23 10.61
N LEU A 5 -20.05 -4.52 10.45
CA LEU A 5 -20.62 -5.05 9.19
C LEU A 5 -21.97 -4.40 8.85
N GLY A 6 -22.87 -4.28 9.83
CA GLY A 6 -24.17 -3.62 9.64
C GLY A 6 -24.08 -2.11 9.40
N SER A 7 -22.98 -1.47 9.83
CA SER A 7 -22.71 -0.06 9.51
C SER A 7 -22.11 0.10 8.13
N GLN A 8 -21.27 -0.83 7.69
CA GLN A 8 -20.63 -0.82 6.38
C GLN A 8 -21.63 -1.05 5.24
N ASP A 9 -22.57 -1.99 5.40
CA ASP A 9 -23.62 -2.23 4.39
C ASP A 9 -24.55 -1.01 4.23
N LYS A 10 -24.85 -0.32 5.32
CA LYS A 10 -25.61 0.94 5.27
C LYS A 10 -24.82 2.05 4.58
N ALA A 11 -23.51 2.16 4.84
CA ALA A 11 -22.65 3.12 4.17
C ALA A 11 -22.60 2.87 2.65
N ILE A 12 -22.48 1.61 2.22
CA ILE A 12 -22.53 1.22 0.81
C ILE A 12 -23.87 1.62 0.18
N ASP A 13 -25.00 1.34 0.82
CA ASP A 13 -26.33 1.76 0.31
C ASP A 13 -26.45 3.29 0.20
N MET A 14 -25.99 4.02 1.21
CA MET A 14 -26.00 5.49 1.21
C MET A 14 -25.16 6.07 0.08
N PHE A 15 -23.92 5.63 -0.09
CA PHE A 15 -23.06 6.12 -1.17
C PHE A 15 -23.54 5.64 -2.55
N THR A 16 -24.13 4.45 -2.64
CA THR A 16 -24.78 3.97 -3.88
C THR A 16 -25.94 4.87 -4.29
N LYS A 17 -26.74 5.35 -3.33
CA LYS A 17 -27.79 6.34 -3.61
C LYS A 17 -27.20 7.70 -3.98
N ALA A 18 -26.11 8.12 -3.33
CA ALA A 18 -25.43 9.38 -3.63
C ALA A 18 -24.88 9.40 -5.07
N VAL A 19 -24.20 8.35 -5.53
CA VAL A 19 -23.68 8.29 -6.91
C VAL A 19 -24.79 8.19 -7.96
N LYS A 20 -25.98 7.68 -7.59
CA LYS A 20 -27.16 7.67 -8.48
C LYS A 20 -27.81 9.05 -8.55
N ALA A 21 -27.85 9.78 -7.44
CA ALA A 21 -28.41 11.12 -7.38
C ALA A 21 -27.51 12.15 -8.08
N ASP A 22 -26.19 12.01 -7.91
CA ASP A 22 -25.19 12.83 -8.57
C ASP A 22 -24.06 11.95 -9.16
N PRO A 23 -24.16 11.63 -10.46
CA PRO A 23 -23.15 10.83 -11.15
C PRO A 23 -21.78 11.49 -11.26
N GLN A 24 -21.63 12.79 -10.98
CA GLN A 24 -20.35 13.50 -11.03
C GLN A 24 -19.71 13.68 -9.65
N ASN A 25 -20.30 13.10 -8.60
CA ASN A 25 -19.79 13.25 -7.25
C ASN A 25 -18.56 12.37 -7.00
N ALA A 26 -17.37 12.89 -7.31
CA ALA A 26 -16.09 12.21 -7.11
C ALA A 26 -15.91 11.64 -5.69
N TYR A 27 -16.31 12.42 -4.67
CA TYR A 27 -16.22 12.01 -3.28
C TYR A 27 -17.09 10.79 -2.98
N ALA A 28 -18.34 10.76 -3.45
CA ALA A 28 -19.24 9.63 -3.25
C ALA A 28 -18.73 8.36 -3.94
N TYR A 29 -18.17 8.47 -5.15
CA TYR A 29 -17.51 7.35 -5.82
C TYR A 29 -16.29 6.85 -5.04
N TYR A 30 -15.43 7.74 -4.58
CA TYR A 30 -14.25 7.38 -3.81
C TYR A 30 -14.61 6.65 -2.50
N GLN A 31 -15.55 7.20 -1.73
CA GLN A 31 -16.03 6.56 -0.51
C GLN A 31 -16.69 5.20 -0.77
N LEU A 32 -17.49 5.08 -1.84
CA LEU A 32 -18.08 3.81 -2.22
C LEU A 32 -17.01 2.76 -2.56
N GLY A 33 -15.96 3.16 -3.29
CA GLY A 33 -14.81 2.30 -3.60
C GLY A 33 -14.08 1.85 -2.34
N LEU A 34 -13.86 2.76 -1.39
CA LEU A 34 -13.24 2.44 -0.09
C LEU A 34 -14.07 1.44 0.70
N MET A 35 -15.38 1.63 0.79
CA MET A 35 -16.27 0.70 1.49
C MET A 35 -16.24 -0.69 0.87
N TYR A 36 -16.22 -0.81 -0.47
CA TYR A 36 -16.06 -2.10 -1.13
C TYR A 36 -14.68 -2.71 -0.92
N LYS A 37 -13.60 -1.91 -0.94
CA LYS A 37 -12.22 -2.35 -0.65
C LYS A 37 -12.13 -2.94 0.76
N GLU A 38 -12.64 -2.23 1.77
CA GLU A 38 -12.65 -2.68 3.17
C GLU A 38 -13.49 -3.94 3.39
N LYS A 39 -14.56 -4.12 2.60
CA LYS A 39 -15.39 -5.32 2.61
C LYS A 39 -14.73 -6.52 1.92
N GLY A 40 -13.63 -6.30 1.19
CA GLY A 40 -12.99 -7.32 0.34
C GLY A 40 -13.75 -7.58 -0.96
N ALA A 41 -14.72 -6.74 -1.32
CA ALA A 41 -15.48 -6.83 -2.56
C ALA A 41 -14.69 -6.19 -3.72
N PHE A 42 -13.53 -6.77 -4.04
CA PHE A 42 -12.53 -6.17 -4.92
C PHE A 42 -13.03 -5.88 -6.34
N ASP A 43 -13.88 -6.73 -6.94
CA ASP A 43 -14.44 -6.46 -8.27
C ASP A 43 -15.38 -5.24 -8.26
N SER A 44 -16.13 -5.04 -7.17
CA SER A 44 -16.99 -3.85 -7.02
C SER A 44 -16.16 -2.60 -6.77
N ALA A 45 -15.10 -2.70 -5.95
CA ALA A 45 -14.16 -1.60 -5.73
C ALA A 45 -13.47 -1.18 -7.03
N GLU A 46 -12.98 -2.14 -7.82
CA GLU A 46 -12.38 -1.89 -9.13
C GLU A 46 -13.34 -1.11 -10.04
N HIS A 47 -14.59 -1.59 -10.18
CA HIS A 47 -15.58 -0.94 -11.04
C HIS A 47 -15.85 0.51 -10.63
N VAL A 48 -15.96 0.77 -9.33
CA VAL A 48 -16.24 2.10 -8.78
C VAL A 48 -15.04 3.04 -8.96
N TYR A 49 -13.83 2.58 -8.66
CA TYR A 49 -12.62 3.39 -8.85
C TYR A 49 -12.31 3.66 -10.32
N ARG A 50 -12.55 2.70 -11.22
CA ARG A 50 -12.40 2.94 -12.66
C ARG A 50 -13.37 4.03 -13.14
N LYS A 51 -14.64 3.97 -12.73
CA LYS A 51 -15.59 5.05 -13.04
C LYS A 51 -15.16 6.41 -12.49
N LEU A 52 -14.63 6.43 -11.26
CA LEU A 52 -14.07 7.65 -10.67
C LEU A 52 -12.95 8.22 -11.55
N LEU A 53 -11.99 7.38 -11.94
CA LEU A 53 -10.83 7.78 -12.74
C LEU A 53 -11.19 8.12 -14.20
N ASP A 54 -12.25 7.53 -14.77
CA ASP A 54 -12.76 7.90 -16.09
C ASP A 54 -13.29 9.34 -16.12
N MET A 55 -13.82 9.82 -14.99
CA MET A 55 -14.35 11.19 -14.83
C MET A 55 -13.31 12.16 -14.26
N PHE A 56 -12.46 11.68 -13.35
CA PHE A 56 -11.46 12.44 -12.61
C PHE A 56 -10.10 11.72 -12.65
N PRO A 57 -9.37 11.80 -13.78
CA PRO A 57 -8.12 11.06 -13.98
C PRO A 57 -7.04 11.36 -12.93
N ASP A 58 -7.03 12.60 -12.43
CA ASP A 58 -6.02 13.10 -11.49
C ASP A 58 -6.47 13.01 -10.03
N HIS A 59 -7.47 12.18 -9.71
CA HIS A 59 -7.90 12.03 -8.31
C HIS A 59 -6.74 11.47 -7.45
N PRO A 60 -6.32 12.20 -6.39
CA PRO A 60 -5.01 12.02 -5.76
C PRO A 60 -4.78 10.63 -5.14
N HIS A 61 -5.85 9.96 -4.71
CA HIS A 61 -5.76 8.66 -4.02
C HIS A 61 -6.32 7.48 -4.83
N ALA A 62 -7.05 7.76 -5.91
CA ALA A 62 -7.84 6.71 -6.58
C ALA A 62 -6.94 5.71 -7.34
N ASN A 63 -5.84 6.20 -7.92
CA ASN A 63 -4.85 5.33 -8.57
C ASN A 63 -4.16 4.41 -7.55
N TYR A 64 -3.80 4.91 -6.37
CA TYR A 64 -3.23 4.07 -5.31
C TYR A 64 -4.21 3.00 -4.84
N ASP A 65 -5.45 3.38 -4.52
CA ASP A 65 -6.45 2.41 -4.05
C ASP A 65 -6.85 1.39 -5.11
N LEU A 66 -6.92 1.78 -6.38
CA LEU A 66 -7.13 0.84 -7.48
C LEU A 66 -5.92 -0.09 -7.65
N GLY A 67 -4.70 0.42 -7.48
CA GLY A 67 -3.47 -0.37 -7.43
C GLY A 67 -3.52 -1.43 -6.34
N TYR A 68 -3.93 -1.04 -5.13
CA TYR A 68 -4.14 -1.94 -4.00
C TYR A 68 -5.17 -3.03 -4.32
N VAL A 69 -6.31 -2.66 -4.92
CA VAL A 69 -7.34 -3.63 -5.33
C VAL A 69 -6.76 -4.65 -6.31
N TYR A 70 -5.97 -4.22 -7.31
CA TYR A 70 -5.32 -5.13 -8.24
C TYR A 70 -4.26 -6.01 -7.55
N ARG A 71 -3.51 -5.48 -6.58
CA ARG A 71 -2.54 -6.25 -5.79
C ARG A 71 -3.21 -7.39 -5.03
N GLU A 72 -4.34 -7.12 -4.36
CA GLU A 72 -5.11 -8.14 -3.65
C GLU A 72 -5.69 -9.21 -4.58
N LYS A 73 -6.07 -8.82 -5.80
CA LYS A 73 -6.47 -9.74 -6.87
C LYS A 73 -5.29 -10.50 -7.51
N LYS A 74 -4.05 -10.21 -7.09
CA LYS A 74 -2.79 -10.71 -7.68
C LYS A 74 -2.59 -10.33 -9.16
N GLU A 75 -3.28 -9.29 -9.61
CA GLU A 75 -3.15 -8.72 -10.96
C GLU A 75 -1.99 -7.70 -10.97
N TYR A 76 -0.78 -8.20 -10.71
CA TYR A 76 0.39 -7.38 -10.40
C TYR A 76 0.75 -6.34 -11.47
N ASP A 77 0.65 -6.68 -12.75
CA ASP A 77 1.00 -5.73 -13.81
C ASP A 77 0.02 -4.55 -13.87
N LYS A 78 -1.27 -4.78 -13.59
CA LYS A 78 -2.25 -3.70 -13.48
C LYS A 78 -2.02 -2.88 -12.22
N ALA A 79 -1.69 -3.51 -11.11
CA ALA A 79 -1.36 -2.82 -9.86
C ALA A 79 -0.18 -1.86 -10.06
N MET A 80 0.92 -2.35 -10.65
CA MET A 80 2.10 -1.55 -10.97
C MET A 80 1.76 -0.35 -11.87
N ALA A 81 0.93 -0.53 -12.89
CA ALA A 81 0.52 0.55 -13.77
C ALA A 81 -0.26 1.67 -13.04
N GLN A 82 -1.13 1.32 -12.08
CA GLN A 82 -1.83 2.34 -11.28
C GLN A 82 -0.92 2.99 -10.24
N TYR A 83 -0.03 2.22 -9.62
CA TYR A 83 0.98 2.76 -8.70
C TYR A 83 1.92 3.74 -9.39
N GLN A 84 2.35 3.46 -10.63
CA GLN A 84 3.14 4.41 -11.43
C GLN A 84 2.38 5.73 -11.64
N LYS A 85 1.08 5.68 -11.93
CA LYS A 85 0.26 6.90 -12.02
C LYS A 85 0.17 7.62 -10.68
N ALA A 86 0.01 6.90 -9.57
CA ALA A 86 0.02 7.52 -8.24
C ALA A 86 1.34 8.25 -7.97
N LEU A 87 2.48 7.65 -8.34
CA LEU A 87 3.81 8.28 -8.22
C LEU A 87 4.01 9.48 -9.15
N THR A 88 3.24 9.64 -10.23
CA THR A 88 3.28 10.88 -11.02
C THR A 88 2.69 12.08 -10.28
N ILE A 89 1.80 11.83 -9.32
CA ILE A 89 1.14 12.85 -8.48
C ILE A 89 1.96 13.10 -7.22
N ASP A 90 2.40 12.01 -6.57
CA ASP A 90 3.19 12.04 -5.34
C ASP A 90 4.40 11.09 -5.48
N PRO A 91 5.54 11.59 -5.99
CA PRO A 91 6.72 10.77 -6.27
C PRO A 91 7.35 10.12 -5.04
N ASP A 92 7.10 10.65 -3.84
CA ASP A 92 7.72 10.22 -2.57
C ASP A 92 6.73 9.38 -1.73
N ASN A 93 5.64 8.90 -2.33
CA ASN A 93 4.61 8.18 -1.61
C ASN A 93 5.13 6.84 -1.06
N ALA A 94 5.45 6.82 0.23
CA ALA A 94 6.00 5.65 0.92
C ALA A 94 5.09 4.41 0.84
N TYR A 95 3.76 4.58 0.82
CA TYR A 95 2.84 3.44 0.68
C TYR A 95 2.91 2.81 -0.70
N VAL A 96 3.00 3.64 -1.75
CA VAL A 96 3.13 3.16 -3.13
C VAL A 96 4.48 2.45 -3.33
N HIS A 97 5.58 3.01 -2.82
CA HIS A 97 6.89 2.37 -2.87
C HIS A 97 6.91 1.03 -2.13
N TYR A 98 6.29 0.95 -0.95
CA TYR A 98 6.17 -0.31 -0.23
C TYR A 98 5.41 -1.38 -1.05
N ASP A 99 4.28 -0.99 -1.65
CA ASP A 99 3.46 -1.91 -2.45
C ASP A 99 4.16 -2.37 -3.73
N LEU A 100 4.90 -1.48 -4.40
CA LEU A 100 5.76 -1.86 -5.54
C LEU A 100 6.86 -2.82 -5.11
N GLY A 101 7.53 -2.56 -3.98
CA GLY A 101 8.53 -3.46 -3.41
C GLY A 101 7.96 -4.85 -3.12
N PHE A 102 6.75 -4.91 -2.56
CA PHE A 102 6.03 -6.16 -2.35
C PHE A 102 5.77 -6.91 -3.67
N ILE A 103 5.29 -6.21 -4.70
CA ILE A 103 5.03 -6.81 -6.00
C ILE A 103 6.31 -7.34 -6.65
N TYR A 104 7.40 -6.56 -6.63
CA TYR A 104 8.69 -7.00 -7.16
C TYR A 104 9.23 -8.24 -6.43
N LYS A 105 9.09 -8.29 -5.10
CA LYS A 105 9.45 -9.46 -4.29
C LYS A 105 8.66 -10.70 -4.70
N GLU A 106 7.35 -10.57 -4.94
CA GLU A 106 6.50 -11.69 -5.39
C GLU A 106 6.82 -12.14 -6.83
N LYS A 107 7.27 -11.22 -7.69
CA LYS A 107 7.76 -11.53 -9.04
C LYS A 107 9.20 -12.09 -9.07
N GLY A 108 9.90 -12.14 -7.94
CA GLY A 108 11.29 -12.59 -7.85
C GLY A 108 12.33 -11.55 -8.29
N LEU A 109 11.90 -10.31 -8.51
CA LEU A 109 12.73 -9.17 -8.90
C LEU A 109 13.29 -8.51 -7.63
N TYR A 110 14.26 -9.19 -7.01
CA TYR A 110 14.69 -8.87 -5.65
C TYR A 110 15.46 -7.56 -5.54
N GLU A 111 16.29 -7.20 -6.52
CA GLU A 111 17.05 -5.95 -6.46
C GLU A 111 16.12 -4.73 -6.62
N GLU A 112 15.11 -4.83 -7.47
CA GLU A 112 14.05 -3.84 -7.63
C GLU A 112 13.21 -3.71 -6.36
N ALA A 113 12.86 -4.85 -5.72
CA ALA A 113 12.16 -4.84 -4.44
C ALA A 113 12.96 -4.11 -3.35
N LEU A 114 14.26 -4.40 -3.22
CA LEU A 114 15.15 -3.72 -2.29
C LEU A 114 15.24 -2.22 -2.58
N SER A 115 15.32 -1.83 -3.85
CA SER A 115 15.35 -0.42 -4.25
C SER A 115 14.09 0.31 -3.80
N GLU A 116 12.91 -0.26 -4.01
CA GLU A 116 11.65 0.38 -3.61
C GLU A 116 11.49 0.43 -2.10
N TYR A 117 11.84 -0.64 -1.36
CA TYR A 117 11.81 -0.61 0.10
C TYR A 117 12.78 0.39 0.71
N ARG A 118 13.94 0.64 0.09
CA ARG A 118 14.88 1.67 0.55
C ARG A 118 14.29 3.08 0.46
N LYS A 119 13.53 3.39 -0.59
CA LYS A 119 12.81 4.68 -0.70
C LYS A 119 11.80 4.88 0.45
N VAL A 120 11.14 3.80 0.89
CA VAL A 120 10.28 3.85 2.08
C VAL A 120 11.10 4.25 3.31
N LEU A 121 12.30 3.69 3.48
CA LEU A 121 13.18 3.99 4.61
C LEU A 121 13.84 5.37 4.54
N GLU A 122 13.96 5.98 3.36
CA GLU A 122 14.39 7.38 3.22
C GLU A 122 13.36 8.34 3.85
N THR A 123 12.07 8.00 3.79
CA THR A 123 10.98 8.78 4.38
C THR A 123 10.71 8.42 5.84
N ASP A 124 10.67 7.11 6.14
CA ASP A 124 10.52 6.58 7.50
C ASP A 124 11.59 5.52 7.78
N PRO A 125 12.74 5.93 8.36
CA PRO A 125 13.84 5.01 8.68
C PRO A 125 13.46 3.88 9.65
N ALA A 126 12.38 4.04 10.41
CA ALA A 126 11.90 3.04 11.38
C ALA A 126 10.71 2.24 10.85
N HIS A 127 10.41 2.30 9.54
CA HIS A 127 9.27 1.62 8.94
C HIS A 127 9.40 0.10 9.08
N ARG A 128 8.71 -0.44 10.09
CA ARG A 128 8.82 -1.83 10.55
C ARG A 128 8.64 -2.84 9.43
N TYR A 129 7.64 -2.65 8.58
CA TYR A 129 7.33 -3.60 7.50
C TYR A 129 8.40 -3.60 6.41
N ALA A 130 8.94 -2.44 6.05
CA ALA A 130 9.98 -2.35 5.02
C ALA A 130 11.28 -2.99 5.51
N LEU A 131 11.68 -2.72 6.76
CA LEU A 131 12.85 -3.35 7.37
C LEU A 131 12.72 -4.88 7.42
N TRP A 132 11.55 -5.39 7.79
CA TRP A 132 11.26 -6.83 7.82
C TRP A 132 11.28 -7.45 6.42
N ASP A 133 10.63 -6.81 5.44
CA ASP A 133 10.56 -7.32 4.08
C ASP A 133 11.92 -7.32 3.37
N ILE A 134 12.79 -6.33 3.63
CA ILE A 134 14.17 -6.33 3.13
C ILE A 134 14.94 -7.55 3.63
N ALA A 135 14.82 -7.89 4.92
CA ALA A 135 15.46 -9.08 5.47
C ALA A 135 14.95 -10.35 4.76
N GLY A 136 13.63 -10.48 4.59
CA GLY A 136 13.03 -11.58 3.85
C GLY A 136 13.46 -11.65 2.38
N VAL A 137 13.71 -10.51 1.72
CA VAL A 137 14.27 -10.49 0.36
C VAL A 137 15.70 -11.03 0.36
N TYR A 138 16.57 -10.61 1.29
CA TYR A 138 17.93 -11.15 1.39
C TYR A 138 17.96 -12.65 1.66
N GLU A 139 17.04 -13.17 2.47
CA GLU A 139 16.88 -14.62 2.67
C GLU A 139 16.52 -15.34 1.37
N LYS A 140 15.54 -14.83 0.62
CA LYS A 140 15.16 -15.40 -0.70
C LYS A 140 16.31 -15.37 -1.70
N MET A 141 17.22 -14.39 -1.60
CA MET A 141 18.43 -14.31 -2.41
C MET A 141 19.57 -15.23 -1.92
N GLY A 142 19.42 -15.90 -0.77
CA GLY A 142 20.46 -16.70 -0.14
C GLY A 142 21.57 -15.88 0.55
N LYS A 143 21.41 -14.56 0.67
CA LYS A 143 22.38 -13.63 1.30
C LYS A 143 22.16 -13.57 2.81
N LYS A 144 22.38 -14.68 3.50
CA LYS A 144 22.10 -14.83 4.95
C LYS A 144 22.77 -13.77 5.82
N ASP A 145 24.04 -13.45 5.56
CA ASP A 145 24.77 -12.44 6.34
C ASP A 145 24.10 -11.05 6.28
N MET A 146 23.55 -10.70 5.10
CA MET A 146 22.83 -9.44 4.91
C MET A 146 21.45 -9.46 5.57
N ALA A 147 20.75 -10.60 5.52
CA ALA A 147 19.47 -10.76 6.22
C ALA A 147 19.66 -10.62 7.74
N ASP A 148 20.67 -11.28 8.31
CA ASP A 148 20.97 -11.20 9.75
C ASP A 148 21.38 -9.78 10.16
N ALA A 149 22.17 -9.09 9.33
CA ALA A 149 22.50 -7.68 9.56
C ALA A 149 21.26 -6.79 9.53
N GLN A 150 20.37 -7.01 8.57
CA GLN A 150 19.12 -6.27 8.46
C GLN A 150 18.19 -6.50 9.65
N LEU A 151 18.08 -7.74 10.15
CA LEU A 151 17.26 -8.07 11.32
C LEU A 151 17.81 -7.43 12.59
N ARG A 152 19.13 -7.38 12.76
CA ARG A 152 19.75 -6.61 13.86
C ARG A 152 19.35 -5.13 13.77
N HIS A 153 19.46 -4.54 12.59
CA HIS A 153 19.05 -3.16 12.36
C HIS A 153 17.55 -2.92 12.61
N TYR A 154 16.70 -3.87 12.22
CA TYR A 154 15.26 -3.85 12.54
C TYR A 154 15.01 -3.77 14.04
N HIS A 155 15.71 -4.58 14.85
CA HIS A 155 15.57 -4.54 16.30
C HIS A 155 16.09 -3.22 16.90
N GLU A 156 17.21 -2.71 16.42
CA GLU A 156 17.77 -1.42 16.83
C GLU A 156 16.79 -0.25 16.58
N MET A 157 16.15 -0.24 15.42
CA MET A 157 15.21 0.81 15.02
C MET A 157 13.86 0.71 15.72
N THR A 158 13.41 -0.50 16.06
CA THR A 158 12.05 -0.76 16.59
C THR A 158 11.99 -0.96 18.11
N ASP A 159 13.12 -1.19 18.77
CA ASP A 159 13.20 -1.35 20.21
C ASP A 159 13.70 -0.07 20.91
N CYS A 160 12.80 0.56 21.68
CA CYS A 160 13.07 1.76 22.47
C CYS A 160 14.17 1.53 23.54
N SER A 161 14.33 0.29 24.02
CA SER A 161 15.34 -0.05 25.02
C SER A 161 16.76 -0.05 24.44
N PHE A 162 16.90 -0.39 23.16
CA PHE A 162 18.18 -0.44 22.45
C PHE A 162 18.68 0.96 22.06
N ARG A 163 17.77 1.87 21.69
CA ARG A 163 18.09 3.30 21.45
C ARG A 163 18.77 3.99 22.64
N ARG A 164 18.43 3.60 23.88
CA ARG A 164 19.06 4.13 25.11
C ARG A 164 20.45 3.55 25.36
N PHE A 165 20.76 2.39 24.82
CA PHE A 165 22.05 1.72 25.04
C PHE A 165 23.17 2.35 24.19
N TRP A 166 22.84 2.84 22.99
CA TRP A 166 23.82 3.48 22.08
C TRP A 166 24.03 4.97 22.32
N ASN A 167 23.02 5.72 22.80
CA ASN A 167 23.20 7.12 23.21
C ASN A 167 24.02 7.32 24.51
N CYS A 168 24.58 6.24 25.07
CA CYS A 168 25.43 6.25 26.27
C CYS A 168 26.85 5.68 26.02
N MET A 169 27.23 5.42 24.76
CA MET A 169 28.59 4.96 24.38
C MET A 169 29.39 6.04 23.63
N ASP A 170 29.26 7.31 24.03
CA ASP A 170 30.21 8.38 23.74
C ASP A 170 30.77 8.97 25.05
#